data_AF-G2KUP6-F1
#
_entry.id   AF-G2KUP6-F1
#
_cell.length_a   1.000
_cell.length_b   1.000
_cell.length_c   1.000
_cell.angle_alpha   90.00
_cell.angle_beta   90.00
_cell.angle_gamma   90.00
#
_symmetry.space_group_name_H-M   'P 1'
#
loop_
_entity.id
_entity.type
_entity.pdbx_description
1 polymer ?
#
loop_
_entity_poly.entity_id
_entity_poly.type
_entity_poly.pdbx_seq_one_letter_code
_entity_poly.pdbx_strand_id
1 'polypeptide(L)' 'MAGRESGGNYGAQNGQYVGKYQLSASYLNGDYSAANQERVADNYVTSRYGSWSGAQSFWQSHGWY' A
#
# COMPACT_ATOMS: atom_id res chain seq x y z
N MET A 1 -4.40 -19.32 -12.00
CA MET A 1 -5.07 -18.02 -11.90
C MET A 1 -5.43 -17.80 -10.44
N ALA A 2 -4.52 -17.27 -9.63
CA ALA A 2 -4.98 -16.51 -8.47
C ALA A 2 -5.55 -15.23 -9.06
N GLY A 3 -6.79 -14.85 -8.75
CA GLY A 3 -7.34 -13.59 -9.22
C GLY A 3 -6.31 -12.46 -8.98
N ARG A 4 -6.03 -11.55 -9.91
CA ARG A 4 -7.02 -10.53 -10.31
C ARG A 4 -7.83 -10.20 -9.05
N GLU A 5 -7.43 -9.28 -8.18
CA GLU A 5 -7.43 -7.84 -8.47
C GLU A 5 -6.70 -7.01 -7.39
N SER A 6 -5.68 -7.54 -6.68
CA SER A 6 -4.97 -6.72 -5.66
C SER A 6 -3.49 -7.08 -5.45
N GLY A 7 -2.75 -7.42 -6.51
CA GLY A 7 -1.28 -7.62 -6.48
C GLY A 7 -0.48 -6.32 -6.46
N GLY A 8 -0.91 -5.31 -5.72
CA GLY A 8 -0.32 -3.97 -5.78
C GLY A 8 -1.25 -2.88 -6.30
N ASN A 9 -2.55 -3.15 -6.41
CA ASN A 9 -3.51 -2.13 -6.86
C ASN A 9 -3.61 -1.01 -5.82
N TYR A 10 -3.18 0.18 -6.23
CA TYR A 10 -3.53 1.44 -5.58
C TYR A 10 -5.07 1.57 -5.43
N GLY A 11 -5.85 0.96 -6.32
CA GLY A 11 -7.31 0.89 -6.22
C GLY A 11 -7.91 -0.09 -5.21
N ALA A 12 -7.11 -0.87 -4.46
CA ALA A 12 -7.64 -1.85 -3.51
C ALA A 12 -8.29 -1.17 -2.29
N GLN A 13 -9.60 -0.92 -2.32
CA GLN A 13 -10.35 -0.39 -1.19
C GLN A 13 -11.14 -1.49 -0.48
N ASN A 14 -10.70 -1.84 0.73
CA ASN A 14 -11.44 -2.72 1.63
C ASN A 14 -12.12 -1.88 2.73
N GLY A 15 -13.07 -1.04 2.31
CA GLY A 15 -13.90 -0.18 3.17
C GLY A 15 -13.12 0.88 3.95
N GLN A 16 -12.44 0.46 5.02
CA GLN A 16 -11.61 1.31 5.87
C GLN A 16 -10.19 1.48 5.35
N TYR A 17 -9.69 0.55 4.54
CA TYR A 17 -8.31 0.51 4.07
C TYR A 17 -8.23 0.68 2.56
N VAL A 18 -7.27 1.47 2.10
CA VAL A 18 -7.11 1.87 0.69
C VAL A 18 -5.70 1.56 0.19
N GLY A 19 -5.65 1.08 -1.04
CA GLY A 19 -4.42 0.76 -1.77
C GLY A 19 -3.75 -0.51 -1.30
N LYS A 20 -2.64 -0.86 -1.98
CA LYS A 20 -1.91 -2.10 -1.70
C LYS A 20 -1.35 -2.17 -0.28
N TYR A 21 -1.16 -1.01 0.34
CA TYR A 21 -0.62 -0.88 1.70
C TYR A 21 -1.67 -0.99 2.78
N GLN A 22 -2.95 -1.07 2.39
CA GLN A 22 -4.07 -1.03 3.31
C GLN A 22 -3.94 0.17 4.26
N LEU A 23 -3.74 1.36 3.69
CA LEU A 23 -3.70 2.60 4.48
C LEU A 23 -5.11 2.95 4.92
N SER A 24 -5.32 3.31 6.18
CA SER A 24 -6.65 3.73 6.60
C SER A 24 -7.08 4.98 5.82
N ALA A 25 -8.35 5.04 5.41
CA ALA A 25 -8.92 6.16 4.67
C ALA A 25 -8.71 7.51 5.39
N SER A 26 -8.57 7.48 6.73
CA SER A 26 -8.17 8.63 7.55
C SER A 26 -6.85 9.26 7.12
N TYR A 27 -5.85 8.47 6.69
CA TYR A 27 -4.57 9.01 6.19
C TYR A 27 -4.70 9.67 4.82
N LEU A 28 -5.68 9.25 4.02
CA LEU A 28 -5.96 9.86 2.72
C LEU A 28 -6.75 11.16 2.87
N ASN A 29 -7.30 11.45 4.05
CA ASN A 29 -8.02 12.69 4.35
C ASN A 29 -9.18 12.97 3.36
N GLY A 30 -9.75 11.91 2.77
CA GLY A 30 -10.77 11.97 1.72
C GLY A 30 -10.24 12.14 0.29
N ASP A 31 -8.93 12.33 0.10
CA ASP A 31 -8.29 12.45 -1.21
C ASP A 31 -7.72 11.09 -1.65
N TYR A 32 -8.53 10.37 -2.42
CA TYR A 32 -8.18 9.04 -2.95
C TYR A 32 -7.41 9.11 -4.27
N SER A 33 -6.89 10.28 -4.66
CA SER A 33 -6.11 10.41 -5.89
C SER A 33 -4.86 9.56 -5.83
N ALA A 34 -4.46 8.96 -6.95
CA ALA A 34 -3.27 8.10 -7.02
C ALA A 34 -2.01 8.81 -6.47
N ALA A 35 -1.85 10.11 -6.74
CA ALA A 35 -0.74 10.90 -6.21
C ALA A 35 -0.73 11.04 -4.68
N ASN A 36 -1.91 11.24 -4.05
CA ASN A 36 -1.99 11.31 -2.60
C ASN A 36 -1.78 9.91 -1.99
N GLN A 37 -2.34 8.88 -2.61
CA GLN A 37 -2.10 7.49 -2.20
C GLN A 37 -0.62 7.12 -2.25
N GLU A 38 0.09 7.48 -3.33
CA GLU A 38 1.55 7.28 -3.46
C GLU A 38 2.30 8.04 -2.38
N ARG A 39 1.98 9.32 -2.13
CA ARG A 39 2.65 10.13 -1.10
C ARG A 39 2.47 9.54 0.30
N VAL A 40 1.24 9.16 0.64
CA VAL A 40 0.93 8.56 1.95
C VAL A 40 1.56 7.17 2.07
N ALA A 41 1.50 6.36 1.01
CA ALA A 41 2.15 5.07 0.95
C ALA A 41 3.66 5.17 1.11
N ASP A 42 4.30 6.12 0.43
CA ASP A 42 5.73 6.33 0.52
C ASP A 42 6.14 6.74 1.94
N ASN A 43 5.43 7.69 2.55
CA ASN A 43 5.67 8.06 3.94
C ASN A 43 5.51 6.88 4.90
N TYR A 44 4.49 6.05 4.68
CA TYR A 44 4.23 4.87 5.50
C TYR A 44 5.30 3.78 5.31
N VAL A 45 5.71 3.52 4.06
CA VAL A 45 6.74 2.55 3.72
C VAL A 45 8.09 3.00 4.27
N THR A 46 8.43 4.26 4.08
CA THR A 46 9.66 4.86 4.60
C THR A 46 9.68 4.86 6.12
N SER A 47 8.56 5.16 6.79
CA SER A 47 8.47 5.11 8.25
C SER A 47 8.55 3.68 8.81
N ARG A 48 7.89 2.71 8.16
CA ARG A 48 7.78 1.33 8.66
C ARG A 48 8.98 0.44 8.27
N TYR A 49 9.49 0.60 7.06
CA TYR A 49 10.53 -0.25 6.47
C TYR A 49 11.80 0.52 6.11
N GLY A 50 11.84 1.84 6.32
CA GLY A 50 12.95 2.70 5.92
C GLY A 50 12.92 3.07 4.43
N SER A 51 12.65 2.10 3.56
CA SER A 51 12.59 2.30 2.11
C SER A 51 11.79 1.20 1.43
N TRP A 52 11.35 1.47 0.21
CA TRP A 52 10.69 0.48 -0.65
C TRP A 52 11.51 -0.78 -0.90
N SER A 53 12.84 -0.65 -0.99
CA SER A 53 13.74 -1.80 -1.10
C SER A 53 13.67 -2.70 0.14
N GLY A 54 13.63 -2.12 1.34
CA GLY A 54 13.45 -2.85 2.59
C GLY A 54 12.07 -3.50 2.70
N ALA A 55 11.02 -2.80 2.27
CA ALA A 55 9.67 -3.34 2.21
C ALA A 55 9.56 -4.52 1.24
N GLN A 56 10.18 -4.41 0.06
CA GLN A 56 10.22 -5.49 -0.92
C GLN A 56 10.94 -6.73 -0.38
N SER A 57 12.09 -6.54 0.29
CA SER A 57 12.82 -7.65 0.92
C SER A 57 12.01 -8.27 2.06
N PHE A 58 11.27 -7.46 2.83
CA PHE A 58 10.38 -7.93 3.89
C PHE A 58 9.21 -8.75 3.31
N TRP A 59 8.58 -8.30 2.23
CA TRP A 59 7.48 -9.04 1.58
C TRP A 59 7.93 -10.35 0.95
N GLN A 60 9.11 -10.36 0.32
CA GLN A 60 9.72 -11.59 -0.19
C GLN A 60 10.01 -12.57 0.94
N SER A 61 10.55 -12.08 2.07
CA SER A 61 10.80 -12.90 3.25
C SER A 61 9.53 -13.39 3.95
N HIS A 62 8.43 -12.65 3.88
CA HIS A 62 7.13 -13.01 4.48
C HIS A 62 6.22 -13.81 3.53
N GLY A 63 6.62 -14.05 2.28
CA GLY A 63 5.83 -14.82 1.32
C GLY A 63 4.56 -14.10 0.85
N TRP A 64 4.55 -12.76 0.85
CA TRP A 64 3.43 -11.93 0.39
C TRP A 64 3.50 -11.63 -1.12
N TYR A 65 4.37 -12.32 -1.86
CA TYR A 65 4.62 -12.14 -3.29
C TYR A 65 4.13 -13.33 -4.12
#